data_AF-A0A3A8H3S2-F1
#
_entry.id   AF-A0A3A8H3S2-F1
#
_cell.length_a   1.000
_cell.length_b   1.000
_cell.length_c   1.000
_cell.angle_alpha   90.00
_cell.angle_beta   90.00
_cell.angle_gamma   90.00
#
_symmetry.space_group_name_H-M   'P 1'
#
loop_
_entity.id
_entity.type
_entity.pdbx_description
1 polymer ?
#
loop_
_entity_poly.entity_id
_entity_poly.type
_entity_poly.pdbx_seq_one_letter_code
_entity_poly.pdbx_strand_id
1 'polypeptide(L)'
;MMSPSDPSGEAPRERLVAGLAQAIIEVGYARLTIADIVRHARVSKRTFYEHFEDKDACLLALYAAQSARLLAEIQAAIQHAPPGEMRASIGAAVYLSSLQSRPGLVRTLLVEILHIGPKGFELRRQVMRSFAELMRREFDAAGTGESLSPAIAMALVGGINELILEAVEEDRVDRLSELAGPVAAFVRGLLEARPPVK
;
A
#
# COMPACT_ATOMS: atom_id res chain seq x y z
N MET A 1 39.26 1.60 6.32
CA MET A 1 38.84 2.69 5.42
C MET A 1 37.41 3.05 5.79
N MET A 2 37.22 4.12 6.56
CA MET A 2 35.89 4.61 6.94
C MET A 2 35.25 5.25 5.70
N SER A 3 34.15 4.68 5.22
CA SER A 3 33.30 5.31 4.21
C SER A 3 32.73 6.63 4.79
N PRO A 4 32.61 7.70 3.99
CA PRO A 4 32.11 8.98 4.49
C PRO A 4 30.67 8.81 4.94
N SER A 5 30.37 9.24 6.16
CA SER A 5 29.03 9.32 6.72
C SER A 5 28.17 10.27 5.87
N ASP A 6 27.04 9.74 5.40
CA ASP A 6 26.04 10.42 4.57
C ASP A 6 25.30 11.51 5.37
N PRO A 7 25.07 12.72 4.81
CA PRO A 7 24.46 13.86 5.51
C PRO A 7 22.99 13.68 5.92
N SER A 8 22.31 12.59 5.57
CA SER A 8 20.90 12.33 5.89
C SER A 8 20.66 11.31 7.00
N GLY A 9 21.66 10.54 7.44
CA GLY A 9 21.49 9.44 8.39
C GLY A 9 20.70 8.22 7.89
N GLU A 10 19.85 8.38 6.87
CA GLU A 10 19.12 7.29 6.17
C GLU A 10 20.05 6.41 5.33
N ALA A 11 19.79 5.11 5.32
CA ALA A 11 20.59 4.15 4.57
C ALA A 11 20.46 4.38 3.05
N PRO A 12 21.51 4.17 2.24
CA PRO A 12 21.46 4.38 0.78
C PRO A 12 20.30 3.66 0.08
N ARG A 13 19.92 2.47 0.56
CA ARG A 13 18.77 1.71 0.07
C ARG A 13 17.44 2.45 0.23
N GLU A 14 17.22 3.14 1.35
CA GLU A 14 15.99 3.89 1.63
C GLU A 14 15.90 5.11 0.71
N ARG A 15 17.02 5.82 0.52
CA ARG A 15 17.08 6.95 -0.40
C ARG A 15 16.85 6.55 -1.85
N LEU A 16 17.32 5.37 -2.26
CA LEU A 16 17.04 4.81 -3.59
C LEU A 16 15.54 4.54 -3.79
N VAL A 17 14.86 3.97 -2.79
CA VAL A 17 13.41 3.75 -2.82
C VAL A 17 12.65 5.08 -2.86
N ALA A 18 13.04 6.06 -2.05
CA ALA A 18 12.47 7.40 -2.08
C ALA A 18 12.76 8.11 -3.44
N GLY A 19 13.96 7.93 -3.99
CA GLY A 19 14.34 8.48 -5.29
C GLY A 19 13.53 7.88 -6.44
N LEU A 20 13.21 6.58 -6.38
CA LEU A 20 12.31 5.94 -7.32
C LEU A 20 10.89 6.56 -7.25
N ALA A 21 10.37 6.77 -6.04
CA ALA A 21 9.07 7.42 -5.86
C ALA A 21 9.01 8.81 -6.51
N GLN A 22 10.07 9.62 -6.34
CA GLN A 22 10.15 10.95 -6.97
C GLN A 22 10.29 10.86 -8.50
N ALA A 23 11.11 9.93 -9.01
CA ALA A 23 11.26 9.71 -10.44
C ALA A 23 9.94 9.27 -11.10
N ILE A 24 9.15 8.42 -10.43
CA ILE A 24 7.82 8.02 -10.89
C ILE A 24 6.89 9.22 -11.03
N ILE A 25 6.87 10.12 -10.03
CA ILE A 25 6.02 11.31 -10.05
C ILE A 25 6.44 12.27 -11.17
N GLU A 26 7.74 12.43 -11.40
CA GLU A 26 8.27 13.38 -12.39
C GLU A 26 8.08 12.90 -13.84
N VAL A 27 8.45 11.65 -14.14
CA VAL A 27 8.53 11.18 -15.54
C VAL A 27 7.71 9.93 -15.83
N GLY A 28 7.13 9.27 -14.82
CA GLY A 28 6.38 8.02 -14.94
C GLY A 28 7.27 6.77 -15.02
N TYR A 29 6.75 5.63 -14.52
CA TYR A 29 7.51 4.39 -14.39
C TYR A 29 7.98 3.78 -15.72
N ALA A 30 7.14 3.85 -16.76
CA ALA A 30 7.46 3.32 -18.08
C ALA A 30 8.69 4.00 -18.70
N ARG A 31 8.86 5.31 -18.47
CA ARG A 31 9.92 6.12 -19.09
C ARG A 31 11.14 6.34 -18.20
N LEU A 32 11.03 6.16 -16.87
CA LEU A 32 12.15 6.45 -15.97
C LEU A 32 13.36 5.56 -16.25
N THR A 33 14.53 6.12 -15.97
CA THR A 33 15.82 5.44 -16.04
C THR A 33 16.45 5.33 -14.65
N ILE A 34 17.45 4.47 -14.50
CA ILE A 34 18.25 4.42 -13.26
C ILE A 34 18.95 5.77 -13.00
N ALA A 35 19.26 6.56 -14.05
CA ALA A 35 19.84 7.89 -13.86
C ALA A 35 18.87 8.85 -13.15
N ASP A 36 17.57 8.76 -13.44
CA ASP A 36 16.54 9.56 -12.78
C ASP A 36 16.43 9.19 -11.29
N ILE A 37 16.43 7.89 -10.98
CA ILE A 37 16.37 7.37 -9.60
C ILE A 37 17.56 7.90 -8.78
N VAL A 38 18.79 7.70 -9.29
CA VAL A 38 19.99 8.05 -8.51
C VAL A 38 20.21 9.56 -8.40
N ARG A 39 19.69 10.34 -9.36
CA ARG A 39 19.65 11.81 -9.26
C ARG A 39 18.80 12.26 -8.07
N HIS A 40 17.60 11.70 -7.90
CA HIS A 40 16.74 12.00 -6.76
C HIS A 40 17.29 11.45 -5.44
N ALA A 41 17.86 10.24 -5.47
CA ALA A 41 18.44 9.60 -4.29
C ALA A 41 19.79 10.18 -3.85
N ARG A 42 20.41 11.03 -4.70
CA ARG A 42 21.74 11.63 -4.50
C ARG A 42 22.82 10.58 -4.26
N VAL A 43 22.81 9.51 -5.04
CA VAL A 43 23.82 8.44 -5.00
C VAL A 43 24.35 8.15 -6.40
N SER A 44 25.34 7.25 -6.50
CA SER A 44 25.87 6.82 -7.80
C SER A 44 25.06 5.67 -8.40
N LYS A 45 25.15 5.47 -9.73
CA LYS A 45 24.62 4.25 -10.39
C LYS A 45 25.27 2.97 -9.84
N ARG A 46 26.53 3.03 -9.43
CA ARG A 46 27.20 1.91 -8.78
C ARG A 46 26.48 1.53 -7.47
N THR A 47 26.16 2.52 -6.65
CA THR A 47 25.40 2.33 -5.41
C THR A 47 23.99 1.77 -5.66
N PHE A 48 23.34 2.13 -6.78
CA PHE A 48 22.09 1.49 -7.18
C PHE A 48 22.26 -0.02 -7.36
N TYR A 49 23.23 -0.43 -8.18
CA TYR A 49 23.46 -1.85 -8.48
C TYR A 49 24.03 -2.65 -7.30
N GLU A 50 24.59 -1.99 -6.28
CA GLU A 50 24.94 -2.62 -5.00
C GLU A 50 23.70 -3.03 -4.18
N HIS A 51 22.52 -2.43 -4.44
CA HIS A 51 21.28 -2.68 -3.69
C HIS A 51 20.15 -3.32 -4.51
N PHE A 52 20.08 -3.04 -5.82
CA PHE A 52 19.00 -3.50 -6.69
C PHE A 52 19.56 -3.96 -8.04
N GLU A 53 19.08 -5.10 -8.50
CA GLU A 53 19.44 -5.65 -9.81
C GLU A 53 18.96 -4.75 -10.95
N ASP A 54 17.75 -4.22 -10.84
CA ASP A 54 17.09 -3.37 -11.82
C ASP A 54 16.03 -2.44 -11.17
N LYS A 55 15.32 -1.68 -12.01
CA LYS A 55 14.24 -0.78 -11.55
C LYS A 55 13.01 -1.54 -11.03
N ASP A 56 12.80 -2.80 -11.41
CA ASP A 56 11.67 -3.62 -10.98
C ASP A 56 11.90 -4.13 -9.55
N ALA A 57 13.12 -4.57 -9.24
CA ALA A 57 13.56 -4.90 -7.89
C ALA A 57 13.43 -3.70 -6.94
N CYS A 58 13.76 -2.49 -7.43
CA CYS A 58 13.55 -1.25 -6.68
C CYS A 58 12.05 -0.93 -6.50
N LEU A 59 11.21 -1.16 -7.52
CA LEU A 59 9.75 -0.98 -7.44
C LEU A 59 9.11 -1.94 -6.45
N LEU A 60 9.53 -3.22 -6.40
CA LEU A 60 9.09 -4.19 -5.39
C LEU A 60 9.40 -3.69 -3.97
N ALA A 61 10.59 -3.13 -3.75
CA ALA A 61 10.96 -2.55 -2.46
C ALA A 61 10.11 -1.31 -2.10
N LEU A 62 9.82 -0.45 -3.08
CA LEU A 62 8.91 0.69 -2.90
C LEU A 62 7.50 0.23 -2.55
N TYR A 63 6.96 -0.76 -3.26
CA TYR A 63 5.65 -1.33 -3.01
C TYR A 63 5.54 -1.89 -1.59
N ALA A 64 6.53 -2.67 -1.15
CA ALA A 64 6.59 -3.22 0.20
C ALA A 64 6.65 -2.12 1.27
N ALA A 65 7.52 -1.13 1.10
CA ALA A 65 7.68 -0.03 2.05
C ALA A 65 6.41 0.81 2.17
N GLN A 66 5.79 1.17 1.05
CA GLN A 66 4.57 1.98 1.02
C GLN A 66 3.38 1.23 1.60
N SER A 67 3.26 -0.07 1.33
CA SER A 67 2.21 -0.92 1.89
C SER A 67 2.35 -1.08 3.40
N ALA A 68 3.58 -1.30 3.90
CA ALA A 68 3.85 -1.39 5.32
C ALA A 68 3.57 -0.07 6.06
N ARG A 69 3.98 1.06 5.46
CA ARG A 69 3.68 2.41 5.98
C ARG A 69 2.17 2.65 6.09
N LEU A 70 1.43 2.31 5.03
CA LEU A 70 -0.02 2.48 5.00
C LEU A 70 -0.74 1.60 6.03
N LEU A 71 -0.28 0.36 6.20
CA LEU A 71 -0.82 -0.53 7.23
C LEU A 71 -0.59 0.03 8.64
N ALA A 72 0.61 0.56 8.91
CA ALA A 72 0.94 1.18 10.19
C ALA A 72 0.13 2.47 10.45
N GLU A 73 -0.09 3.29 9.42
CA GLU A 73 -0.95 4.49 9.51
C GLU A 73 -2.38 4.13 9.92
N ILE A 74 -2.97 3.11 9.30
CA ILE A 74 -4.31 2.64 9.65
C ILE A 74 -4.35 2.13 11.09
N GLN A 75 -3.39 1.28 11.48
CA GLN A 75 -3.31 0.74 12.83
C GLN A 75 -3.20 1.84 13.89
N ALA A 76 -2.32 2.82 13.66
CA ALA A 76 -2.15 3.95 14.57
C ALA A 76 -3.42 4.80 14.68
N ALA A 77 -4.16 4.99 13.58
CA ALA A 77 -5.39 5.76 13.58
C ALA A 77 -6.55 5.08 14.33
N ILE A 78 -6.64 3.75 14.27
CA ILE A 78 -7.76 3.01 14.88
C ILE A 78 -7.48 2.58 16.33
N GLN A 79 -6.22 2.59 16.79
CA GLN A 79 -5.82 1.99 18.08
C GLN A 79 -6.56 2.55 19.31
N HIS A 80 -6.96 3.82 19.27
CA HIS A 80 -7.66 4.50 20.39
C HIS A 80 -9.18 4.55 20.23
N ALA A 81 -9.71 4.15 19.08
CA ALA A 81 -11.15 4.13 18.85
C ALA A 81 -11.77 2.84 19.41
N PRO A 82 -13.06 2.84 19.77
CA PRO A 82 -13.76 1.60 20.15
C PRO A 82 -13.90 0.66 18.95
N PRO A 83 -13.67 -0.67 19.11
CA PRO A 83 -13.86 -1.64 18.03
C PRO A 83 -15.25 -1.57 17.38
N GLY A 84 -15.32 -1.95 16.10
CA GLY A 84 -16.56 -1.94 15.32
C GLY A 84 -16.64 -0.77 14.33
N GLU A 85 -17.84 -0.22 14.16
CA GLU A 85 -18.18 0.74 13.10
C GLU A 85 -17.29 1.98 13.07
N MET A 86 -16.95 2.53 14.23
CA MET A 86 -16.10 3.74 14.31
C MET A 86 -14.69 3.46 13.79
N ARG A 87 -14.08 2.34 14.17
CA ARG A 87 -12.77 1.93 13.63
C ARG A 87 -12.83 1.65 12.13
N ALA A 88 -13.88 0.99 11.65
CA ALA A 88 -14.07 0.75 10.23
C ALA A 88 -14.10 2.05 9.43
N SER A 89 -14.82 3.06 9.93
CA SER A 89 -14.93 4.38 9.31
C SER A 89 -13.59 5.13 9.33
N ILE A 90 -12.88 5.15 10.47
CA ILE A 90 -11.56 5.79 10.60
C ILE A 90 -10.54 5.11 9.68
N GLY A 91 -10.48 3.78 9.69
CA GLY A 91 -9.54 3.01 8.87
C GLY A 91 -9.77 3.22 7.38
N ALA A 92 -11.02 3.22 6.92
CA ALA A 92 -11.36 3.52 5.53
C ALA A 92 -10.95 4.94 5.12
N ALA A 93 -11.24 5.94 5.97
CA ALA A 93 -10.88 7.33 5.71
C ALA A 93 -9.36 7.53 5.62
N VAL A 94 -8.59 6.95 6.55
CA VAL A 94 -7.12 7.02 6.54
C VAL A 94 -6.54 6.31 5.34
N TYR A 95 -7.00 5.09 5.04
CA TYR A 95 -6.53 4.34 3.88
C TYR A 95 -6.70 5.14 2.58
N LEU A 96 -7.89 5.65 2.32
CA LEU A 96 -8.21 6.33 1.07
C LEU A 96 -7.58 7.72 0.96
N SER A 97 -7.53 8.48 2.06
CA SER A 97 -6.85 9.79 2.06
C SER A 97 -5.34 9.65 1.88
N SER A 98 -4.71 8.63 2.48
CA SER A 98 -3.30 8.33 2.27
C SER A 98 -2.99 7.98 0.81
N LEU A 99 -3.86 7.22 0.14
CA LEU A 99 -3.72 6.94 -1.30
C LEU A 99 -3.93 8.22 -2.14
N GLN A 100 -5.00 8.96 -1.86
CA GLN A 100 -5.32 10.21 -2.56
C GLN A 100 -4.18 11.24 -2.50
N SER A 101 -3.41 11.28 -1.41
CA SER A 101 -2.28 12.21 -1.24
C SER A 101 -1.14 12.01 -2.24
N ARG A 102 -1.10 10.87 -2.97
CA ARG A 102 0.00 10.49 -3.87
C ARG A 102 -0.50 9.83 -5.16
N PRO A 103 -1.33 10.50 -5.98
CA PRO A 103 -2.10 9.85 -7.04
C PRO A 103 -1.23 9.21 -8.14
N GLY A 104 -0.16 9.90 -8.57
CA GLY A 104 0.79 9.35 -9.57
C GLY A 104 1.52 8.09 -9.08
N LEU A 105 1.71 7.97 -7.77
CA LEU A 105 2.37 6.83 -7.14
C LEU A 105 1.38 5.66 -6.98
N VAL A 106 0.11 5.94 -6.65
CA VAL A 106 -0.96 4.92 -6.54
C VAL A 106 -1.16 4.19 -7.86
N ARG A 107 -1.34 4.93 -8.97
CA ARG A 107 -1.51 4.33 -10.31
C ARG A 107 -0.38 3.35 -10.62
N THR A 108 0.86 3.78 -10.39
CA THR A 108 2.06 2.96 -10.61
C THR A 108 2.05 1.70 -9.74
N LEU A 109 1.85 1.85 -8.43
CA LEU A 109 1.92 0.71 -7.50
C LEU A 109 0.80 -0.32 -7.70
N LEU A 110 -0.37 0.08 -8.19
CA LEU A 110 -1.49 -0.83 -8.42
C LEU A 110 -1.43 -1.54 -9.78
N VAL A 111 -0.89 -0.87 -10.81
CA VAL A 111 -0.87 -1.38 -12.18
C VAL A 111 0.47 -2.02 -12.54
N GLU A 112 1.59 -1.34 -12.30
CA GLU A 112 2.91 -1.81 -12.73
C GLU A 112 3.37 -3.04 -11.95
N ILE A 113 2.94 -3.20 -10.69
CA ILE A 113 3.25 -4.38 -9.87
C ILE A 113 2.78 -5.69 -10.53
N LEU A 114 1.71 -5.63 -11.34
CA LEU A 114 1.15 -6.78 -12.06
C LEU A 114 1.97 -7.11 -13.31
N HIS A 115 2.75 -6.16 -13.82
CA HIS A 115 3.57 -6.32 -15.02
C HIS A 115 4.99 -6.84 -14.73
N ILE A 116 5.44 -6.80 -13.47
CA ILE A 116 6.74 -7.37 -13.05
C ILE A 116 6.78 -8.91 -13.20
N GLY A 117 5.61 -9.57 -13.25
CA GLY A 117 5.50 -11.02 -13.38
C GLY A 117 5.44 -11.74 -12.01
N PRO A 118 5.95 -12.99 -11.89
CA PRO A 118 5.71 -13.83 -10.71
C PRO A 118 6.07 -13.19 -9.36
N LYS A 119 7.22 -12.48 -9.28
CA LYS A 119 7.66 -11.77 -8.07
C LYS A 119 6.68 -10.66 -7.66
N GLY A 120 6.12 -9.94 -8.64
CA GLY A 120 5.13 -8.90 -8.41
C GLY A 120 3.81 -9.47 -7.87
N PHE A 121 3.32 -10.56 -8.47
CA PHE A 121 2.12 -11.25 -7.99
C PHE A 121 2.28 -11.80 -6.58
N GLU A 122 3.43 -12.41 -6.27
CA GLU A 122 3.73 -12.95 -4.95
C GLU A 122 3.74 -11.85 -3.88
N LEU A 123 4.48 -10.77 -4.12
CA LEU A 123 4.56 -9.64 -3.19
C LEU A 123 3.19 -8.97 -3.01
N ARG A 124 2.46 -8.71 -4.10
CA ARG A 124 1.10 -8.18 -4.03
C ARG A 124 0.20 -9.08 -3.19
N ARG A 125 0.28 -10.41 -3.37
CA ARG A 125 -0.51 -11.36 -2.59
C ARG A 125 -0.12 -11.34 -1.12
N GLN A 126 1.17 -11.23 -0.81
CA GLN A 126 1.65 -11.10 0.56
C GLN A 126 1.10 -9.84 1.24
N VAL A 127 1.17 -8.70 0.55
CA VAL A 127 0.62 -7.43 1.06
C VAL A 127 -0.88 -7.52 1.28
N MET A 128 -1.65 -8.03 0.31
CA MET A 128 -3.10 -8.21 0.48
C MET A 128 -3.43 -9.13 1.68
N ARG A 129 -2.62 -10.15 1.94
CA ARG A 129 -2.77 -11.01 3.13
C ARG A 129 -2.52 -10.22 4.42
N SER A 130 -1.55 -9.31 4.45
CA SER A 130 -1.31 -8.46 5.63
C SER A 130 -2.49 -7.53 5.93
N PHE A 131 -3.11 -6.94 4.90
CA PHE A 131 -4.35 -6.17 5.07
C PHE A 131 -5.53 -7.06 5.50
N ALA A 132 -5.66 -8.26 4.94
CA ALA A 132 -6.72 -9.19 5.32
C ALA A 132 -6.58 -9.65 6.77
N GLU A 133 -5.36 -9.86 7.24
CA GLU A 133 -5.07 -10.19 8.63
C GLU A 133 -5.40 -9.04 9.59
N LEU A 134 -5.13 -7.79 9.20
CA LEU A 134 -5.62 -6.64 9.96
C LEU A 134 -7.16 -6.64 10.06
N MET A 135 -7.86 -6.86 8.94
CA MET A 135 -9.32 -6.94 8.95
C MET A 135 -9.83 -8.04 9.88
N ARG A 136 -9.24 -9.25 9.85
CA ARG A 136 -9.60 -10.34 10.76
C ARG A 136 -9.49 -9.93 12.23
N ARG A 137 -8.37 -9.32 12.62
CA ARG A 137 -8.14 -8.86 14.01
C ARG A 137 -9.15 -7.82 14.45
N GLU A 138 -9.53 -6.90 13.58
CA GLU A 138 -10.55 -5.89 13.92
C GLU A 138 -11.96 -6.50 14.05
N PHE A 139 -12.29 -7.52 13.25
CA PHE A 139 -13.54 -8.26 13.38
C PHE A 139 -13.59 -9.09 14.67
N ASP A 140 -12.47 -9.69 15.06
CA ASP A 140 -12.32 -10.39 16.34
C ASP A 140 -12.51 -9.42 17.52
N ALA A 141 -11.85 -8.26 17.45
CA ALA A 141 -11.94 -7.23 18.48
C ALA A 141 -13.34 -6.62 18.61
N ALA A 142 -14.13 -6.59 17.53
CA ALA A 142 -15.50 -6.12 17.54
C ALA A 142 -16.48 -7.09 18.24
N GLY A 143 -16.03 -8.27 18.67
CA GLY A 143 -16.85 -9.20 19.45
C GLY A 143 -17.99 -9.84 18.64
N THR A 144 -17.78 -10.01 17.33
CA THR A 144 -18.77 -10.61 16.40
C THR A 144 -19.07 -12.08 16.70
N GLY A 145 -18.26 -12.74 17.54
CA GLY A 145 -18.40 -14.13 17.97
C GLY A 145 -17.61 -15.12 17.13
N GLU A 146 -17.27 -14.75 15.88
CA GLU A 146 -16.48 -15.58 14.96
C GLU A 146 -15.56 -14.73 14.10
N SER A 147 -14.31 -15.19 13.93
CA SER A 147 -13.37 -14.56 13.01
C SER A 147 -13.81 -14.69 11.56
N LEU A 148 -13.59 -13.65 10.74
CA LEU A 148 -13.70 -13.78 9.30
C LEU A 148 -12.84 -14.95 8.80
N SER A 149 -13.35 -15.77 7.88
CA SER A 149 -12.51 -16.77 7.21
C SER A 149 -11.40 -16.08 6.39
N PRO A 150 -10.26 -16.73 6.12
CA PRO A 150 -9.20 -16.13 5.32
C PRO A 150 -9.69 -15.72 3.92
N ALA A 151 -10.63 -16.48 3.35
CA ALA A 151 -11.24 -16.20 2.06
C ALA A 151 -12.12 -14.96 2.09
N ILE A 152 -12.98 -14.79 3.11
CA ILE A 152 -13.84 -13.60 3.24
C ILE A 152 -13.00 -12.35 3.48
N ALA A 153 -11.98 -12.43 4.35
CA ALA A 153 -11.09 -11.30 4.59
C ALA A 153 -10.32 -10.88 3.32
N MET A 154 -9.85 -11.86 2.54
CA MET A 154 -9.22 -11.60 1.23
C MET A 154 -10.21 -11.01 0.22
N ALA A 155 -11.46 -11.47 0.20
CA ALA A 155 -12.50 -10.95 -0.69
C ALA A 155 -12.85 -9.50 -0.36
N LEU A 156 -12.94 -9.14 0.94
CA LEU A 156 -13.13 -7.77 1.39
C LEU A 156 -11.99 -6.86 0.90
N VAL A 157 -10.74 -7.25 1.13
CA VAL A 157 -9.57 -6.49 0.67
C VAL A 157 -9.53 -6.41 -0.87
N GLY A 158 -9.89 -7.49 -1.55
CA GLY A 158 -9.99 -7.54 -3.02
C GLY A 158 -11.04 -6.57 -3.57
N GLY A 159 -12.24 -6.55 -2.98
CA GLY A 159 -13.31 -5.64 -3.39
C GLY A 159 -12.94 -4.17 -3.17
N ILE A 160 -12.30 -3.83 -2.04
CA ILE A 160 -11.80 -2.47 -1.80
C ILE A 160 -10.72 -2.10 -2.83
N ASN A 161 -9.79 -3.01 -3.11
CA ASN A 161 -8.76 -2.80 -4.13
C ASN A 161 -9.39 -2.58 -5.52
N GLU A 162 -10.47 -3.30 -5.85
CA GLU A 162 -11.16 -3.15 -7.13
C GLU A 162 -11.80 -1.77 -7.28
N LEU A 163 -12.47 -1.26 -6.25
CA LEU A 163 -13.02 0.10 -6.26
C LEU A 163 -11.93 1.17 -6.48
N ILE A 164 -10.72 0.94 -5.97
CA ILE A 164 -9.59 1.84 -6.20
C ILE A 164 -9.05 1.69 -7.62
N LEU A 165 -8.97 0.48 -8.17
CA LEU A 165 -8.58 0.25 -9.55
C LEU A 165 -9.54 0.91 -10.53
N GLU A 166 -10.85 0.77 -10.32
CA GLU A 166 -11.89 1.46 -11.08
C GLU A 166 -11.69 2.99 -11.05
N ALA A 167 -11.44 3.55 -9.85
CA ALA A 167 -11.13 4.98 -9.73
C ALA A 167 -9.82 5.39 -10.44
N VAL A 168 -8.82 4.50 -10.51
CA VAL A 168 -7.57 4.73 -11.27
C VAL A 168 -7.83 4.72 -12.79
N GLU A 169 -8.67 3.80 -13.26
CA GLU A 169 -9.06 3.69 -14.68
C GLU A 169 -9.84 4.93 -15.15
N GLU A 170 -10.70 5.46 -14.29
CA GLU A 170 -11.49 6.67 -14.53
C GLU A 170 -10.75 7.99 -14.26
N ASP A 171 -9.47 7.92 -13.88
CA ASP A 171 -8.64 9.08 -13.52
C ASP A 171 -9.20 9.93 -12.35
N ARG A 172 -9.84 9.26 -11.38
CA ARG A 172 -10.44 9.86 -10.17
C ARG A 172 -9.65 9.59 -8.89
N VAL A 173 -8.34 9.40 -9.01
CA VAL A 173 -7.47 9.08 -7.86
C VAL A 173 -7.41 10.23 -6.84
N ASP A 174 -7.58 11.46 -7.30
CA ASP A 174 -7.70 12.68 -6.50
C ASP A 174 -9.01 12.75 -5.68
N ARG A 175 -9.96 11.83 -5.93
CA ARG A 175 -11.26 11.73 -5.25
C ARG A 175 -11.46 10.42 -4.49
N LEU A 176 -10.41 9.64 -4.25
CA LEU A 176 -10.52 8.36 -3.53
C LEU A 176 -11.19 8.46 -2.15
N SER A 177 -11.06 9.58 -1.46
CA SER A 177 -11.73 9.81 -0.16
C SER A 177 -13.25 9.71 -0.22
N GLU A 178 -13.88 9.91 -1.39
CA GLU A 178 -15.32 9.70 -1.58
C GLU A 178 -15.74 8.24 -1.40
N LEU A 179 -14.82 7.29 -1.60
CA LEU A 179 -15.06 5.87 -1.37
C LEU A 179 -15.08 5.50 0.12
N ALA A 180 -14.76 6.43 1.04
CA ALA A 180 -14.68 6.11 2.47
C ALA A 180 -16.02 5.67 3.04
N GLY A 181 -17.12 6.33 2.64
CA GLY A 181 -18.48 5.93 3.02
C GLY A 181 -18.84 4.52 2.52
N PRO A 182 -18.75 4.24 1.20
CA PRO A 182 -18.97 2.91 0.65
C PRO A 182 -18.09 1.81 1.26
N VAL A 183 -16.79 2.07 1.45
CA VAL A 183 -15.87 1.10 2.05
C VAL A 183 -16.22 0.83 3.51
N ALA A 184 -16.50 1.86 4.31
CA ALA A 184 -16.94 1.70 5.69
C ALA A 184 -18.28 0.94 5.78
N ALA A 185 -19.20 1.21 4.85
CA ALA A 185 -20.47 0.49 4.77
C ALA A 185 -20.28 -0.99 4.39
N PHE A 186 -19.34 -1.30 3.50
CA PHE A 186 -19.03 -2.69 3.14
C PHE A 186 -18.45 -3.46 4.34
N VAL A 187 -17.52 -2.85 5.09
CA VAL A 187 -16.98 -3.43 6.33
C VAL A 187 -18.08 -3.62 7.38
N ARG A 188 -18.92 -2.61 7.60
CA ARG A 188 -20.05 -2.66 8.54
C ARG A 188 -21.07 -3.73 8.18
N GLY A 189 -21.42 -3.86 6.90
CA GLY A 189 -22.34 -4.90 6.44
C GLY A 189 -21.87 -6.31 6.82
N LEU A 190 -20.55 -6.57 6.76
CA LEU A 190 -19.98 -7.84 7.21
C LEU A 190 -19.98 -7.99 8.74
N LEU A 191 -19.81 -6.91 9.51
CA LEU A 191 -19.92 -6.94 10.97
C LEU A 191 -21.34 -7.30 11.43
N GLU A 192 -22.35 -6.80 10.72
CA GLU A 192 -23.77 -7.04 11.01
C GLU A 192 -24.26 -8.39 10.50
N ALA A 193 -23.76 -8.84 9.35
CA ALA A 193 -24.31 -9.98 8.62
C ALA A 193 -24.14 -11.35 9.30
N ARG A 194 -23.37 -11.46 10.42
CA ARG A 194 -23.01 -12.75 11.08
C ARG A 194 -22.84 -13.86 10.03
N PRO A 195 -21.79 -13.80 9.20
CA PRO A 195 -21.69 -14.66 8.04
C PRO A 195 -21.80 -16.14 8.46
N PRO A 196 -22.59 -16.97 7.75
CA PRO A 196 -22.73 -18.37 8.11
C PRO A 196 -21.38 -19.09 7.96
N VAL A 197 -20.99 -19.81 9.01
CA VAL A 197 -19.85 -20.72 9.07
C VAL A 197 -19.89 -21.73 7.93
N LYS A 198 -18.83 -21.80 7.13
CA LYS A 198 -18.23 -23.07 6.67
C LYS A 198 -16.73 -22.92 6.47
#